data_AF-A0A373CAP4-F1
#
_entry.id   AF-A0A373CAP4-F1
#
_cell.length_a   1.000
_cell.length_b   1.000
_cell.length_c   1.000
_cell.angle_alpha   90.00
_cell.angle_beta   90.00
_cell.angle_gamma   90.00
#
_symmetry.space_group_name_H-M   'P 1'
#
loop_
_entity.id
_entity.type
_entity.pdbx_description
1 polymer ?
#
loop_
_entity_poly.entity_id
_entity_poly.type
_entity_poly.pdbx_seq_one_letter_code
_entity_poly.pdbx_strand_id
1 'polypeptide(L)'
;MEIKEWNGSQNDLMRIIQESVPGKQITMAHIISSPDPVIYKKLGLDPRIDYKKAAIGVLTQTPSETAIITADLALKAAAIEIGFIDRFSGTLIITGTISDVAIAFEKILEYTKRELGFTVCPITKA
;
A
#
# COMPACT_ATOMS: atom_id res chain seq x y z
N MET A 1 24.25 18.12 20.61
CA MET A 1 24.12 16.85 21.34
C MET A 1 25.38 16.06 21.04
N GLU A 2 26.30 15.97 21.99
CA GLU A 2 27.53 15.17 21.81
C GLU A 2 27.18 13.70 22.00
N ILE A 3 27.49 12.89 20.99
CA ILE A 3 27.32 11.44 21.05
C ILE A 3 28.64 10.89 21.59
N LYS A 4 28.64 10.41 22.84
CA LYS A 4 29.80 9.72 23.46
C LYS A 4 30.14 8.46 22.65
N GLU A 5 31.43 8.20 22.44
CA GLU A 5 31.89 6.93 21.87
C GLU A 5 31.48 5.76 22.77
N TRP A 6 30.75 4.81 22.19
CA TRP A 6 30.22 3.64 22.90
C TRP A 6 31.31 2.58 23.08
N ASN A 7 31.70 2.32 24.32
CA ASN A 7 32.73 1.36 24.70
C ASN A 7 32.19 -0.09 24.90
N GLY A 8 30.93 -0.35 24.54
CA GLY A 8 30.29 -1.66 24.70
C GLY A 8 29.94 -2.06 26.14
N SER A 9 30.12 -1.18 27.13
CA SER A 9 29.76 -1.47 28.52
C SER A 9 28.24 -1.38 28.73
N GLN A 10 27.69 -2.28 29.56
CA GLN A 10 26.25 -2.32 29.85
C GLN A 10 25.74 -1.04 30.55
N ASN A 11 26.64 -0.30 31.20
CA ASN A 11 26.37 0.99 31.87
C ASN A 11 26.28 2.17 30.88
N ASP A 12 26.73 2.01 29.63
CA ASP A 12 26.69 3.05 28.60
C ASP A 12 25.48 2.89 27.64
N LEU A 13 24.59 1.92 27.89
CA LEU A 13 23.36 1.73 27.10
C LEU A 13 22.30 2.76 27.49
N MET A 14 21.81 3.51 26.50
CA MET A 14 20.69 4.43 26.68
C MET A 14 19.37 3.66 26.83
N ARG A 15 18.63 3.93 27.91
CA ARG A 15 17.28 3.40 28.11
C ARG A 15 16.24 4.46 27.76
N ILE A 16 15.27 4.09 26.93
CA ILE A 16 14.13 4.93 26.56
C ILE A 16 12.82 4.15 26.76
N ILE A 17 11.75 4.87 27.12
CA ILE A 17 10.37 4.35 27.10
C ILE A 17 9.76 4.78 25.76
N GLN A 18 9.25 3.83 24.99
CA GLN A 18 8.64 4.09 23.69
C GLN A 18 7.20 3.59 23.68
N GLU A 19 6.26 4.51 23.46
CA GLU A 19 4.88 4.18 23.17
C GLU A 19 4.72 4.02 21.65
N SER A 20 4.39 2.82 21.22
CA SER A 20 4.21 2.52 19.79
C SER A 20 2.77 2.82 19.38
N VAL A 21 2.60 3.64 18.36
CA VAL A 21 1.31 3.96 17.75
C VAL A 21 1.43 3.89 16.22
N PRO A 22 0.36 3.52 15.49
CA PRO A 22 0.42 3.50 14.03
C PRO A 22 0.53 4.91 13.48
N GLY A 23 1.48 5.12 12.57
CA GLY A 23 1.52 6.33 11.75
C GLY A 23 0.40 6.34 10.70
N LYS A 24 0.24 7.48 10.02
CA LYS A 24 -0.66 7.64 8.86
C LYS A 24 0.14 7.78 7.58
N GLN A 25 0.34 6.69 6.86
CA GLN A 25 1.21 6.70 5.68
C GLN A 25 0.79 5.67 4.64
N ILE A 26 0.85 6.04 3.36
CA ILE A 26 0.90 5.11 2.23
C ILE A 26 2.35 4.98 1.81
N THR A 27 2.92 3.80 2.00
CA THR A 27 4.34 3.50 1.75
C THR A 27 4.60 2.96 0.36
N MET A 28 3.58 2.39 -0.28
CA MET A 28 3.69 1.86 -1.64
C MET A 28 2.36 2.01 -2.37
N ALA A 29 2.42 2.53 -3.60
CA ALA A 29 1.35 2.54 -4.59
C ALA A 29 1.98 2.11 -5.92
N HIS A 30 1.96 0.82 -6.20
CA HIS A 30 2.70 0.23 -7.33
C HIS A 30 1.77 -0.46 -8.33
N ILE A 31 1.99 -0.21 -9.61
CA ILE A 31 1.23 -0.82 -10.71
C ILE A 31 2.13 -1.78 -11.46
N ILE A 32 1.70 -3.03 -11.56
CA ILE A 32 2.31 -4.07 -12.40
C ILE A 32 1.47 -4.15 -13.67
N SER A 33 2.01 -3.68 -14.79
CA SER A 33 1.25 -3.42 -16.03
C SER A 33 0.87 -4.69 -16.78
N SER A 34 1.78 -5.67 -16.79
CA SER A 34 1.61 -6.96 -17.48
C SER A 34 2.20 -8.08 -16.62
N PRO A 35 1.59 -8.39 -15.46
CA PRO A 35 2.10 -9.41 -14.54
C PRO A 35 2.11 -10.80 -15.18
N ASP A 36 3.12 -11.60 -14.85
CA ASP A 36 3.16 -13.00 -15.27
C ASP A 36 1.97 -13.78 -14.68
N PRO A 37 1.37 -14.73 -15.42
CA PRO A 37 0.24 -15.54 -14.94
C PRO A 37 0.51 -16.26 -13.61
N VAL A 38 1.78 -16.58 -13.31
CA VAL A 38 2.18 -17.19 -12.04
C VAL A 38 1.92 -16.28 -10.84
N ILE A 39 2.03 -14.96 -11.02
CA ILE A 39 1.81 -13.96 -9.97
C ILE A 39 0.33 -13.95 -9.59
N TYR A 40 -0.56 -13.86 -10.57
CA TYR A 40 -2.00 -13.94 -10.36
C TYR A 40 -2.42 -15.18 -9.55
N LYS A 41 -1.93 -16.36 -9.97
CA LYS A 41 -2.24 -17.62 -9.30
C LYS A 41 -1.75 -17.65 -7.85
N LYS A 42 -0.54 -17.14 -7.59
CA LYS A 42 0.03 -17.10 -6.23
C LYS A 42 -0.67 -16.08 -5.33
N LEU A 43 -1.19 -15.01 -5.90
CA LEU A 43 -1.99 -14.02 -5.17
C LEU A 43 -3.44 -14.47 -4.93
N GLY A 44 -3.85 -15.62 -5.47
CA GLY A 44 -5.21 -16.13 -5.31
C GLY A 44 -6.27 -15.32 -6.07
N LEU A 45 -5.86 -14.57 -7.09
CA LEU A 45 -6.75 -13.75 -7.91
C LEU A 45 -7.57 -14.63 -8.88
N ASP A 46 -8.75 -14.15 -9.25
CA ASP A 46 -9.69 -14.94 -10.06
C ASP A 46 -9.12 -15.26 -11.45
N PRO A 47 -9.00 -16.56 -11.80
CA PRO A 47 -8.45 -16.97 -13.08
C PRO A 47 -9.31 -16.71 -14.31
N ARG A 48 -10.54 -16.28 -14.10
CA ARG A 48 -11.50 -15.95 -15.16
C ARG A 48 -11.35 -14.51 -15.64
N ILE A 49 -10.70 -13.65 -14.85
CA ILE A 49 -10.32 -12.31 -15.29
C ILE A 49 -9.28 -12.48 -16.40
N ASP A 50 -9.45 -11.77 -17.51
CA ASP A 50 -8.53 -11.86 -18.66
C ASP A 50 -7.12 -11.40 -18.24
N TYR A 51 -6.30 -12.36 -17.83
CA TYR A 51 -4.93 -12.19 -17.39
C TYR A 51 -4.06 -11.40 -18.37
N LYS A 52 -4.41 -11.39 -19.65
CA LYS A 52 -3.60 -10.74 -20.69
C LYS A 52 -3.79 -9.22 -20.74
N LYS A 53 -4.79 -8.67 -20.05
CA LYS A 53 -5.14 -7.24 -20.13
C LYS A 53 -5.30 -6.55 -18.78
N ALA A 54 -5.24 -7.32 -17.68
CA ALA A 54 -5.37 -6.77 -16.35
C ALA A 54 -4.00 -6.44 -15.76
N ALA A 55 -3.82 -5.18 -15.40
CA ALA A 55 -2.76 -4.72 -14.51
C ALA A 55 -3.14 -5.03 -13.05
N ILE A 56 -2.13 -5.18 -12.19
CA ILE A 56 -2.30 -5.33 -10.74
C ILE A 56 -1.83 -4.04 -10.06
N GLY A 57 -2.70 -3.42 -9.28
CA GLY A 57 -2.32 -2.39 -8.31
C GLY A 57 -2.05 -3.02 -6.95
N VAL A 58 -0.90 -2.71 -6.35
CA VAL A 58 -0.55 -3.07 -4.97
C VAL A 58 -0.34 -1.81 -4.14
N LEU A 59 -1.10 -1.69 -3.06
CA LEU A 59 -1.06 -0.58 -2.12
C LEU A 59 -0.68 -1.09 -0.73
N THR A 60 0.22 -0.39 -0.05
CA THR A 60 0.57 -0.64 1.37
C THR A 60 0.36 0.63 2.18
N GLN A 61 -0.36 0.49 3.29
CA GLN A 61 -0.76 1.62 4.12
C GLN A 61 -0.72 1.31 5.61
N THR A 62 -0.61 2.35 6.42
CA THR A 62 -0.73 2.30 7.87
C THR A 62 -1.61 3.47 8.32
N PRO A 63 -2.56 3.28 9.25
CA PRO A 63 -2.95 2.02 9.89
C PRO A 63 -3.65 1.04 8.93
N SER A 64 -3.65 -0.25 9.26
CA SER A 64 -4.10 -1.31 8.34
C SER A 64 -5.60 -1.24 8.03
N GLU A 65 -6.40 -0.71 8.96
CA GLU A 65 -7.85 -0.56 8.80
C GLU A 65 -8.22 0.40 7.66
N THR A 66 -7.33 1.30 7.25
CA THR A 66 -7.62 2.18 6.11
C THR A 66 -7.68 1.45 4.78
N ALA A 67 -7.26 0.18 4.72
CA ALA A 67 -7.46 -0.68 3.55
C ALA A 67 -8.94 -0.76 3.13
N ILE A 68 -9.87 -0.68 4.10
CA ILE A 68 -11.31 -0.69 3.83
C ILE A 68 -11.73 0.60 3.11
N ILE A 69 -11.21 1.75 3.57
CA ILE A 69 -11.51 3.08 3.01
C ILE A 69 -10.92 3.21 1.61
N THR A 70 -9.67 2.80 1.43
CA THR A 70 -8.98 2.91 0.13
C THR A 70 -9.58 1.96 -0.91
N ALA A 71 -10.06 0.78 -0.51
CA ALA A 71 -10.79 -0.11 -1.40
C ALA A 71 -12.11 0.49 -1.92
N ASP A 72 -12.90 1.09 -1.03
CA ASP A 72 -14.16 1.77 -1.40
C ASP A 72 -13.90 2.96 -2.34
N LEU A 73 -12.86 3.75 -2.06
CA LEU A 73 -12.44 4.84 -2.93
C LEU A 73 -12.00 4.35 -4.32
N ALA A 74 -11.22 3.27 -4.39
CA ALA A 74 -10.78 2.70 -5.66
C ALA A 74 -11.96 2.26 -6.54
N LEU A 75 -12.92 1.54 -5.96
CA LEU A 75 -14.12 1.07 -6.66
C LEU A 75 -14.98 2.21 -7.20
N LYS A 76 -15.03 3.34 -6.49
CA LYS A 76 -15.77 4.54 -6.92
C LYS A 76 -15.04 5.39 -7.94
N ALA A 77 -13.72 5.22 -8.07
CA ALA A 77 -12.88 6.05 -8.92
C ALA A 77 -12.79 5.53 -10.36
N ALA A 78 -12.75 4.22 -10.57
CA ALA A 78 -12.52 3.62 -11.88
C ALA A 78 -13.11 2.21 -12.00
N ALA A 79 -13.14 1.67 -13.22
CA ALA A 79 -13.60 0.31 -13.50
C ALA A 79 -12.55 -0.73 -13.08
N ILE A 80 -12.45 -0.98 -11.78
CA ILE A 80 -11.53 -1.94 -11.17
C ILE A 80 -12.28 -3.06 -10.45
N GLU A 81 -11.59 -4.16 -10.21
CA GLU A 81 -12.01 -5.23 -9.32
C GLU A 81 -11.10 -5.29 -8.09
N ILE A 82 -11.67 -5.68 -6.96
CA ILE A 82 -10.91 -5.94 -5.74
C ILE A 82 -10.37 -7.36 -5.80
N GLY A 83 -9.04 -7.47 -5.80
CA GLY A 83 -8.37 -8.75 -5.62
C GLY A 83 -8.30 -9.16 -4.16
N PHE A 84 -7.86 -8.24 -3.28
CA PHE A 84 -7.69 -8.52 -1.87
C PHE A 84 -7.75 -7.25 -1.02
N ILE A 85 -8.44 -7.31 0.12
CA ILE A 85 -8.45 -6.25 1.15
C ILE A 85 -7.93 -6.86 2.44
N ASP A 86 -6.72 -6.48 2.84
CA ASP A 86 -6.11 -6.96 4.07
C ASP A 86 -6.13 -5.87 5.15
N ARG A 87 -7.15 -5.90 5.99
CA ARG A 87 -7.26 -5.00 7.15
C ARG A 87 -6.32 -5.35 8.32
N PHE A 88 -5.55 -6.44 8.22
CA PHE A 88 -4.56 -6.82 9.23
C PHE A 88 -3.17 -6.26 8.88
N SER A 89 -2.78 -6.32 7.60
CA SER A 89 -1.48 -5.79 7.14
C SER A 89 -1.56 -4.40 6.49
N GLY A 90 -2.74 -3.95 6.06
CA GLY A 90 -2.93 -2.72 5.29
C GLY A 90 -2.72 -2.89 3.79
N THR A 91 -2.65 -4.13 3.30
CA THR A 91 -2.47 -4.41 1.88
C THR A 91 -3.79 -4.30 1.13
N LEU A 92 -3.80 -3.56 0.02
CA LEU A 92 -4.90 -3.56 -0.95
C LEU A 92 -4.35 -3.99 -2.30
N ILE A 93 -4.99 -5.00 -2.90
CA ILE A 93 -4.72 -5.46 -4.26
C ILE A 93 -5.95 -5.21 -5.11
N ILE A 94 -5.77 -4.48 -6.21
CA ILE A 94 -6.82 -4.21 -7.20
C ILE A 94 -6.36 -4.65 -8.59
N THR A 95 -7.31 -4.98 -9.45
CA THR A 95 -7.06 -5.37 -10.84
C THR A 95 -7.93 -4.57 -11.79
N GLY A 96 -7.43 -4.26 -12.98
CA GLY A 96 -8.15 -3.50 -14.00
C GLY A 96 -7.25 -3.14 -15.17
N THR A 97 -7.67 -2.23 -16.04
CA THR A 97 -6.73 -1.69 -17.03
C THR A 97 -5.64 -0.87 -16.33
N ILE A 98 -4.48 -0.69 -16.97
CA ILE A 98 -3.39 0.15 -16.44
C ILE A 98 -3.90 1.56 -16.08
N SER A 99 -4.77 2.12 -16.93
CA SER A 99 -5.38 3.44 -16.73
C SER A 99 -6.32 3.45 -15.54
N ASP A 100 -7.21 2.46 -15.41
CA ASP A 100 -8.16 2.39 -14.30
C ASP A 100 -7.45 2.23 -12.95
N VAL A 101 -6.43 1.38 -12.89
CA VAL A 101 -5.60 1.20 -11.68
C VAL A 101 -4.87 2.50 -11.33
N ALA A 102 -4.32 3.22 -12.32
CA ALA A 102 -3.67 4.50 -12.09
C ALA A 102 -4.64 5.56 -11.56
N ILE A 103 -5.83 5.68 -12.16
CA ILE A 103 -6.88 6.62 -11.71
C ILE A 103 -7.31 6.30 -10.27
N ALA A 104 -7.51 5.02 -9.95
CA ALA A 104 -7.86 4.58 -8.60
C ALA A 104 -6.78 4.99 -7.59
N PHE A 105 -5.51 4.76 -7.91
CA PHE A 105 -4.39 5.13 -7.03
C PHE A 105 -4.23 6.64 -6.90
N GLU A 106 -4.31 7.41 -7.99
CA GLU A 106 -4.29 8.87 -7.95
C GLU A 106 -5.38 9.39 -7.00
N LYS A 107 -6.60 8.82 -7.09
CA LYS A 107 -7.70 9.24 -6.22
C LYS A 107 -7.49 8.88 -4.75
N ILE A 108 -6.97 7.68 -4.48
CA ILE A 108 -6.61 7.25 -3.12
C ILE A 108 -5.56 8.20 -2.53
N LEU A 109 -4.47 8.44 -3.25
CA LEU A 109 -3.36 9.27 -2.77
C LEU A 109 -3.81 10.73 -2.56
N GLU A 110 -4.61 11.29 -3.47
CA GLU A 110 -5.18 12.63 -3.32
C GLU A 110 -6.05 12.72 -2.05
N TYR A 111 -7.01 11.82 -1.90
CA TYR A 111 -7.96 11.84 -0.78
C TYR A 111 -7.25 11.63 0.56
N THR A 112 -6.41 10.61 0.67
CA THR A 112 -5.74 10.28 1.93
C THR A 112 -4.77 11.37 2.36
N LYS A 113 -4.06 12.00 1.41
CA LYS A 113 -3.20 13.15 1.68
C LYS A 113 -4.01 14.37 2.13
N ARG A 114 -5.06 14.73 1.38
CA ARG A 114 -5.80 15.99 1.59
C ARG A 114 -6.78 15.93 2.77
N GLU A 115 -7.57 14.85 2.85
CA GLU A 115 -8.67 14.74 3.82
C GLU A 115 -8.23 14.05 5.12
N LEU A 116 -7.35 13.04 5.03
CA LEU A 116 -6.93 12.25 6.20
C LEU A 116 -5.54 12.64 6.74
N GLY A 117 -4.81 13.50 6.02
CA GLY A 117 -3.48 13.95 6.42
C GLY A 117 -2.43 12.83 6.44
N PHE A 118 -2.46 11.94 5.45
CA PHE A 118 -1.45 10.89 5.27
C PHE A 118 -0.18 11.44 4.62
N THR A 119 0.98 10.92 5.02
CA THR A 119 2.18 10.95 4.17
C THR A 119 1.99 9.95 3.03
N VAL A 120 2.27 10.34 1.79
CA VAL A 120 2.04 9.47 0.62
C VAL A 120 3.27 9.39 -0.27
N CYS A 121 3.56 8.19 -0.78
CA CYS A 121 4.57 7.97 -1.82
C CYS A 121 4.02 8.34 -3.22
N PRO A 122 4.88 8.54 -4.23
CA PRO A 122 4.43 8.60 -5.62
C PRO A 122 3.95 7.23 -6.12
N ILE A 123 3.15 7.25 -7.19
CA ILE A 123 2.81 6.02 -7.92
C ILE A 123 4.06 5.54 -8.68
N THR A 124 4.34 4.26 -8.58
CA THR A 124 5.42 3.60 -9.34
C THR A 124 4.83 2.55 -10.28
N LYS A 125 5.52 2.24 -11.37
CA LYS A 125 5.03 1.33 -12.42
C LYS A 125 6.14 0.39 -12.88
N ALA A 126 5.78 -0.86 -13.18
CA ALA A 126 6.63 -1.88 -13.78
C ALA A 126 5.87 -2.65 -14.88
#